data_AF-A0A3M1T175-F1
#
_entry.id   AF-A0A3M1T175-F1
#
_cell.length_a   1.000
_cell.length_b   1.000
_cell.length_c   1.000
_cell.angle_alpha   90.00
_cell.angle_beta   90.00
_cell.angle_gamma   90.00
#
_symmetry.space_group_name_H-M   'P 1'
#
loop_
_entity.id
_entity.type
_entity.pdbx_description
1 polymer ?
#
loop_
_entity_poly.entity_id
_entity_poly.type
_entity_poly.pdbx_seq_one_letter_code
_entity_poly.pdbx_strand_id
1 'polypeptide(L)'
;MSDNNRRTTPWDDMEFHKTLPETLDRIAVANDLERLPELLAPLAADLEAHFAEEEGPGGLFEQLRADAPHTDPKVQGFEAEHRALLAALRDLRTQTDEAVRLRAAVDEARRALVHRLRRHHAAEEALVLEAYTQDIGGE
;
A
#
# COMPACT_ATOMS: atom_id res chain seq x y z
N MET A 1 -15.21 -7.55 -36.79
CA MET A 1 -15.28 -7.95 -35.37
C MET A 1 -14.37 -9.14 -35.23
N SER A 2 -13.10 -8.90 -34.88
CA SER A 2 -12.10 -9.96 -34.77
C SER A 2 -12.03 -10.37 -33.31
N ASP A 3 -12.49 -11.58 -33.02
CA ASP A 3 -12.29 -12.27 -31.74
C ASP A 3 -10.79 -12.49 -31.54
N ASN A 4 -10.19 -11.65 -30.69
CA ASN A 4 -8.84 -11.86 -30.20
C ASN A 4 -8.91 -12.73 -28.94
N ASN A 5 -9.29 -14.00 -29.11
CA ASN A 5 -9.23 -15.02 -28.08
C ASN A 5 -7.75 -15.40 -27.83
N ARG A 6 -7.01 -14.54 -27.13
CA ARG A 6 -5.73 -14.92 -26.55
C ARG A 6 -6.02 -15.87 -25.38
N ARG A 7 -5.94 -17.17 -25.66
CA ARG A 7 -5.83 -18.18 -24.62
C ARG A 7 -4.52 -17.93 -23.88
N THR A 8 -4.61 -17.66 -22.58
CA THR A 8 -3.45 -17.63 -21.68
C THR A 8 -2.72 -18.96 -21.83
N THR A 9 -1.44 -18.91 -22.14
CA THR A 9 -0.65 -20.14 -22.23
C THR A 9 -0.12 -20.48 -20.84
N PRO A 10 0.12 -21.76 -20.51
CA PRO A 10 0.81 -22.13 -19.28
C PRO A 10 2.18 -21.45 -19.09
N TRP A 11 2.73 -20.85 -20.15
CA TRP A 11 3.99 -20.12 -20.12
C TRP A 11 3.83 -18.68 -19.60
N ASP A 12 2.70 -18.03 -19.86
CA ASP A 12 2.42 -16.66 -19.37
C ASP A 12 2.19 -16.67 -17.85
N ASP A 13 1.45 -17.68 -17.37
CA ASP A 13 1.25 -18.01 -15.96
C ASP A 13 2.59 -18.21 -15.21
N MET A 14 3.49 -18.99 -15.82
CA MET A 14 4.78 -19.33 -15.22
C MET A 14 5.75 -18.14 -15.18
N GLU A 15 5.65 -17.15 -16.07
CA GLU A 15 6.45 -15.91 -16.01
C GLU A 15 5.99 -14.99 -14.88
N PHE A 16 4.67 -14.88 -14.63
CA PHE A 16 4.16 -14.14 -13.47
C PHE A 16 4.68 -14.73 -12.15
N HIS A 17 4.59 -16.05 -12.00
CA HIS A 17 5.08 -16.74 -10.81
C HIS A 17 6.60 -16.61 -10.58
N LYS A 18 7.40 -16.38 -11.63
CA LYS A 18 8.85 -16.14 -11.49
C LYS A 18 9.18 -14.76 -10.94
N THR A 19 8.38 -13.75 -11.25
CA THR A 19 8.64 -12.35 -10.86
C THR A 19 7.99 -11.98 -9.53
N LEU A 20 6.95 -12.72 -9.12
CA LEU A 20 6.25 -12.51 -7.85
C LEU A 20 7.18 -12.50 -6.61
N PRO A 21 8.14 -13.45 -6.43
CA PRO A 21 9.01 -13.45 -5.26
C PRO A 21 9.80 -12.15 -5.06
N GLU A 22 10.33 -11.58 -6.14
CA GLU A 22 11.07 -10.31 -6.07
C GLU A 22 10.17 -9.14 -5.62
N THR A 23 8.91 -9.13 -6.06
CA THR A 23 7.91 -8.14 -5.61
C THR A 23 7.56 -8.34 -4.14
N LEU A 24 7.38 -9.59 -3.69
CA LEU A 24 7.11 -9.90 -2.28
C LEU A 24 8.28 -9.52 -1.38
N ASP A 25 9.52 -9.80 -1.78
CA ASP A 25 10.72 -9.44 -1.03
C ASP A 25 10.83 -7.92 -0.88
N ARG A 26 10.55 -7.15 -1.94
CA ARG A 26 10.52 -5.69 -1.89
C ARG A 26 9.47 -5.16 -0.89
N ILE A 27 8.30 -5.79 -0.82
CA ILE A 27 7.26 -5.43 0.15
C ILE A 27 7.66 -5.84 1.57
N ALA A 28 8.23 -7.03 1.76
CA ALA A 28 8.60 -7.55 3.07
C ALA A 28 9.67 -6.71 3.77
N VAL A 29 10.59 -6.09 3.02
CA VAL A 29 11.65 -5.23 3.56
C VAL A 29 11.28 -3.74 3.57
N ALA A 30 10.11 -3.37 3.04
CA ALA A 30 9.66 -1.98 2.98
C ALA A 30 9.24 -1.50 4.38
N ASN A 31 10.12 -0.73 5.04
CA ASN A 31 9.83 -0.07 6.32
C ASN A 31 9.31 1.36 6.14
N ASP A 32 9.23 1.85 4.91
CA ASP A 32 8.76 3.18 4.58
C ASP A 32 7.27 3.13 4.21
N LEU A 33 6.42 3.58 5.14
CA LEU A 33 4.97 3.63 4.97
C LEU A 33 4.54 4.51 3.79
N GLU A 34 5.36 5.48 3.36
CA GLU A 34 5.04 6.34 2.22
C GLU A 34 5.26 5.63 0.88
N ARG A 35 6.18 4.67 0.84
CA ARG A 35 6.51 3.91 -0.38
C ARG A 35 5.67 2.64 -0.53
N LEU A 36 5.09 2.16 0.56
CA LEU A 36 4.31 0.93 0.56
C LEU A 36 3.08 0.99 -0.38
N PRO A 37 2.32 2.10 -0.48
CA PRO A 37 1.23 2.23 -1.47
C PRO A 37 1.71 2.06 -2.93
N GLU A 38 2.90 2.57 -3.25
CA GLU A 38 3.50 2.49 -4.60
C GLU A 38 3.91 1.05 -4.97
N LEU A 39 4.20 0.22 -3.97
CA LEU A 39 4.51 -1.20 -4.16
C LEU A 39 3.26 -2.08 -4.19
N LEU A 40 2.26 -1.77 -3.35
CA LEU A 40 1.03 -2.57 -3.24
C LEU A 40 0.07 -2.36 -4.41
N ALA A 41 0.04 -1.16 -5.01
CA ALA A 41 -0.89 -0.87 -6.11
C ALA A 41 -0.57 -1.67 -7.39
N PRO A 42 0.68 -1.75 -7.88
CA PRO A 42 1.04 -2.62 -9.00
C PRO A 42 0.79 -4.10 -8.69
N LEU A 43 1.19 -4.58 -7.50
CA LEU A 43 0.94 -5.97 -7.12
C LEU A 43 -0.57 -6.32 -7.13
N ALA A 44 -1.42 -5.41 -6.68
CA ALA A 44 -2.86 -5.61 -6.71
C ALA A 44 -3.39 -5.74 -8.15
N ALA A 45 -2.94 -4.84 -9.04
CA ALA A 45 -3.33 -4.89 -10.44
C ALA A 45 -2.85 -6.18 -11.12
N ASP A 46 -1.63 -6.61 -10.84
CA ASP A 46 -1.05 -7.80 -11.45
C ASP A 46 -1.76 -9.07 -10.94
N LEU A 47 -2.04 -9.19 -9.64
CA LEU A 47 -2.80 -10.31 -9.07
C LEU A 47 -4.25 -10.35 -9.56
N GLU A 48 -4.92 -9.20 -9.66
CA GLU A 48 -6.28 -9.13 -10.21
C GLU A 48 -6.32 -9.59 -11.67
N ALA A 49 -5.34 -9.19 -12.49
CA ALA A 49 -5.23 -9.61 -13.88
C ALA A 49 -4.94 -11.11 -13.99
N HIS A 50 -3.97 -11.61 -13.22
CA HIS A 50 -3.59 -13.02 -13.21
C HIS A 50 -4.76 -13.93 -12.79
N PHE A 51 -5.43 -13.62 -11.68
CA PHE A 51 -6.60 -14.39 -11.23
C PHE A 51 -7.76 -14.32 -12.22
N ALA A 52 -7.96 -13.19 -12.91
CA ALA A 52 -8.97 -13.08 -13.95
C ALA A 52 -8.65 -13.96 -15.18
N GLU A 53 -7.37 -14.17 -15.50
CA GLU A 53 -6.94 -15.08 -16.56
C GLU A 53 -7.12 -16.56 -16.17
N GLU A 54 -6.92 -16.91 -14.90
CA GLU A 54 -7.11 -18.27 -14.41
C GLU A 54 -8.59 -18.64 -14.23
N GLU A 55 -9.37 -17.76 -13.60
CA GLU A 55 -10.76 -18.00 -13.17
C GLU A 55 -11.81 -17.55 -14.20
N GLY A 56 -11.42 -16.70 -15.16
CA GLY A 56 -12.34 -16.13 -16.14
C GLY A 56 -12.87 -17.14 -17.16
N PRO A 57 -13.90 -16.77 -17.96
CA PRO A 57 -14.42 -17.62 -19.03
C PRO A 57 -13.34 -18.00 -20.04
N GLY A 58 -13.18 -19.30 -20.30
CA GLY A 58 -12.11 -19.85 -21.13
C GLY A 58 -10.73 -19.88 -20.46
N GLY A 59 -10.65 -19.51 -19.19
CA GLY A 59 -9.43 -19.47 -18.38
C GLY A 59 -8.86 -20.85 -18.05
N LEU A 60 -7.71 -20.84 -17.37
CA LEU A 60 -6.98 -22.06 -17.03
C LEU A 60 -7.81 -23.05 -16.20
N PHE A 61 -8.59 -22.56 -15.24
CA PHE A 61 -9.37 -23.40 -14.35
C PHE A 61 -10.54 -24.09 -15.04
N GLU A 62 -11.17 -23.43 -16.03
CA GLU A 62 -12.19 -24.07 -16.86
C GLU A 62 -11.60 -25.21 -17.70
N GLN A 63 -10.42 -25.00 -18.29
CA GLN A 63 -9.69 -26.03 -19.05
C GLN A 63 -9.30 -27.21 -18.15
N LEU A 64 -8.76 -26.95 -16.95
CA LEU A 64 -8.41 -28.00 -15.99
C LEU A 64 -9.63 -28.83 -15.53
N ARG A 65 -10.78 -28.19 -15.33
CA ARG A 65 -12.04 -28.90 -15.01
C ARG A 65 -12.50 -29.81 -16.15
N ALA A 66 -12.30 -29.38 -17.40
CA ALA A 66 -12.65 -30.17 -18.58
C ALA A 66 -11.69 -31.35 -18.80
N ASP A 67 -10.39 -31.10 -18.72
CA ASP A 67 -9.34 -32.07 -19.07
C ASP A 67 -8.98 -33.00 -17.89
N ALA A 68 -9.15 -32.53 -16.65
CA ALA A 68 -8.81 -33.26 -15.43
C ALA A 68 -9.85 -33.04 -14.30
N PRO A 69 -11.08 -33.57 -14.41
CA PRO A 69 -12.18 -33.29 -13.48
C PRO A 69 -11.88 -33.59 -11.99
N HIS A 70 -10.97 -34.54 -11.72
CA HIS A 70 -10.54 -34.89 -10.36
C HIS A 70 -9.79 -33.75 -9.65
N THR A 71 -9.39 -32.69 -10.37
CA THR A 71 -8.74 -31.49 -9.82
C THR A 71 -9.73 -30.45 -9.32
N ASP A 72 -11.03 -30.56 -9.61
CA ASP A 72 -12.03 -29.54 -9.28
C ASP A 72 -12.05 -29.13 -7.80
N PRO A 73 -11.93 -30.04 -6.81
CA PRO A 73 -11.83 -29.64 -5.40
C PRO A 73 -10.60 -28.76 -5.10
N LYS A 74 -9.49 -28.96 -5.81
CA LYS A 74 -8.29 -28.12 -5.67
C LYS A 74 -8.48 -26.76 -6.32
N VAL A 75 -9.09 -26.73 -7.50
CA VAL A 75 -9.43 -25.48 -8.21
C VAL A 75 -10.34 -24.60 -7.34
N GLN A 76 -11.38 -25.16 -6.73
CA GLN A 76 -12.23 -24.44 -5.79
C GLN A 76 -11.45 -23.89 -4.58
N GLY A 77 -10.44 -24.63 -4.12
CA GLY A 77 -9.51 -24.20 -3.08
C GLY A 77 -8.71 -22.97 -3.49
N PHE A 78 -8.13 -22.98 -4.70
CA PHE A 78 -7.38 -21.83 -5.24
C PHE A 78 -8.28 -20.61 -5.44
N GLU A 79 -9.47 -20.77 -6.03
CA GLU A 79 -10.42 -19.66 -6.18
C GLU A 79 -10.79 -19.02 -4.83
N ALA A 80 -10.91 -19.82 -3.75
CA ALA A 80 -11.13 -19.31 -2.41
C ALA A 80 -9.90 -18.58 -1.85
N GLU A 81 -8.71 -19.10 -2.09
CA GLU A 81 -7.44 -18.49 -1.71
C GLU A 81 -7.23 -17.15 -2.42
N HIS A 82 -7.46 -17.07 -3.73
CA HIS A 82 -7.36 -15.84 -4.51
C HIS A 82 -8.26 -14.73 -3.97
N ARG A 83 -9.53 -15.05 -3.65
CA ARG A 83 -10.44 -14.10 -2.99
C ARG A 83 -9.91 -13.61 -1.65
N ALA A 84 -9.35 -14.51 -0.84
CA ALA A 84 -8.78 -14.17 0.46
C ALA A 84 -7.53 -13.29 0.32
N LEU A 85 -6.64 -13.59 -0.64
CA LEU A 85 -5.43 -12.81 -0.92
C LEU A 85 -5.78 -11.40 -1.39
N LEU A 86 -6.72 -11.24 -2.33
CA LEU A 86 -7.19 -9.92 -2.78
C LEU A 86 -7.85 -9.14 -1.64
N ALA A 87 -8.59 -9.79 -0.76
CA ALA A 87 -9.15 -9.14 0.43
C ALA A 87 -8.06 -8.64 1.37
N ALA A 88 -7.09 -9.49 1.71
CA ALA A 88 -5.95 -9.11 2.56
C ALA A 88 -5.14 -7.95 1.97
N LEU A 89 -4.94 -7.93 0.65
CA LEU A 89 -4.24 -6.84 -0.03
C LEU A 89 -5.03 -5.52 0.00
N ARG A 90 -6.35 -5.56 -0.18
CA ARG A 90 -7.22 -4.37 -0.03
C ARG A 90 -7.20 -3.83 1.40
N ASP A 91 -7.24 -4.72 2.39
CA ASP A 91 -7.18 -4.34 3.80
C ASP A 91 -5.82 -3.69 4.12
N LEU A 92 -4.72 -4.29 3.69
CA LEU A 92 -3.38 -3.74 3.87
C LEU A 92 -3.21 -2.37 3.22
N ARG A 93 -3.72 -2.19 1.99
CA ARG A 93 -3.72 -0.87 1.31
C ARG A 93 -4.50 0.16 2.12
N THR A 94 -5.70 -0.19 2.58
CA THR A 94 -6.54 0.70 3.41
C THR A 94 -5.82 1.14 4.68
N GLN A 95 -5.21 0.19 5.40
CA GLN A 95 -4.45 0.45 6.62
C GLN A 95 -3.22 1.33 6.35
N THR A 96 -2.54 1.10 5.24
CA THR A 96 -1.37 1.90 4.85
C THR A 96 -1.76 3.34 4.54
N ASP A 97 -2.83 3.54 3.76
CA ASP A 97 -3.35 4.88 3.43
C ASP A 97 -3.83 5.65 4.67
N GLU A 98 -4.40 4.96 5.66
CA GLU A 98 -4.74 5.55 6.95
C GLU A 98 -3.50 5.94 7.75
N ALA A 99 -2.50 5.06 7.83
CA ALA A 99 -1.25 5.32 8.54
C ALA A 99 -0.49 6.52 7.97
N VAL A 100 -0.40 6.62 6.63
CA VAL A 100 0.22 7.76 5.95
C VAL A 100 -0.51 9.07 6.29
N ARG A 101 -1.85 9.07 6.23
CA ARG A 101 -2.66 10.25 6.60
C ARG A 101 -2.46 10.66 8.06
N LEU A 102 -2.45 9.70 8.97
CA LEU A 102 -2.23 9.95 10.40
C LEU A 102 -0.84 10.55 10.64
N ARG A 103 0.21 10.01 9.99
CA ARG A 103 1.57 10.53 10.10
C ARG A 103 1.68 11.98 9.62
N ALA A 104 1.08 12.30 8.48
CA ALA A 104 1.03 13.67 7.97
C ALA A 104 0.35 14.63 8.96
N ALA A 105 -0.76 14.20 9.57
CA ALA A 105 -1.47 15.00 10.57
C ALA A 105 -0.64 15.23 11.85
N VAL A 106 0.04 14.19 12.34
CA VAL A 106 0.95 14.29 13.49
C VAL A 106 2.11 15.23 13.20
N ASP A 107 2.70 15.14 12.00
CA ASP A 107 3.80 15.99 11.59
C ASP A 107 3.39 17.46 11.51
N GLU A 108 2.19 17.76 11.02
CA GLU A 108 1.65 19.12 11.01
C GLU A 108 1.39 19.64 12.42
N ALA A 109 0.73 18.85 13.27
CA ALA A 109 0.49 19.21 14.67
C ALA A 109 1.81 19.48 15.43
N ARG A 110 2.82 18.65 15.19
CA ARG A 110 4.18 18.84 15.74
C ARG A 110 4.79 20.16 15.28
N ARG A 111 4.75 20.47 13.98
CA ARG A 111 5.27 21.74 13.44
C ARG A 111 4.57 22.94 14.06
N ALA A 112 3.25 22.90 14.14
CA ALA A 112 2.44 23.96 14.74
C ALA A 112 2.80 24.18 16.22
N LEU A 113 2.95 23.10 16.99
CA LEU A 113 3.36 23.19 18.40
C LEU A 113 4.74 23.82 18.56
N VAL A 114 5.74 23.35 17.81
CA VAL A 114 7.10 23.90 17.85
C VAL A 114 7.10 25.39 17.51
N HIS A 115 6.35 25.79 16.48
CA HIS A 115 6.23 27.19 16.11
C HIS A 115 5.60 28.04 17.23
N ARG A 116 4.53 27.53 17.84
CA ARG A 116 3.85 28.21 18.97
C ARG A 116 4.77 28.38 20.16
N LEU A 117 5.53 27.34 20.53
CA LEU A 117 6.48 27.39 21.64
C LEU A 117 7.61 28.38 21.38
N ARG A 118 8.16 28.42 20.16
CA ARG A 118 9.18 29.40 19.78
C ARG A 118 8.66 30.83 19.90
N ARG A 119 7.45 31.09 19.41
CA ARG A 119 6.82 32.42 19.52
C ARG A 119 6.57 32.82 20.97
N HIS A 120 6.12 31.88 21.79
CA HIS A 120 5.90 32.11 23.20
C HIS A 120 7.20 32.47 23.92
N HIS A 121 8.25 31.66 23.73
CA HIS A 121 9.56 31.90 24.33
C HIS A 121 10.14 33.26 23.91
N ALA A 122 10.07 33.60 22.62
CA ALA A 122 10.54 34.90 22.13
C ALA A 122 9.77 36.10 22.74
N ALA A 123 8.47 35.93 23.01
CA ALA A 123 7.67 36.96 23.67
C ALA A 123 8.04 37.12 25.15
N GLU A 124 8.35 36.02 25.84
CA GLU A 124 8.83 36.04 27.23
C GLU A 124 10.22 36.70 27.32
N GLU A 125 11.15 36.35 26.43
CA GLU A 125 12.47 36.99 26.36
C GLU A 125 12.36 38.50 26.13
N ALA A 126 11.47 38.93 25.23
CA ALA A 126 11.23 40.34 24.95
C ALA A 126 10.70 41.09 26.18
N LEU A 127 9.75 40.49 26.92
CA LEU A 127 9.19 41.07 28.13
C LEU A 127 10.23 41.20 29.25
N VAL A 128 11.06 40.17 29.44
CA VAL A 128 12.15 40.20 30.43
C VAL A 128 13.14 41.31 30.08
N LEU A 129 13.54 41.42 28.81
CA LEU A 129 14.45 42.47 28.37
C LEU A 129 13.84 43.87 28.56
N GLU A 130 12.56 44.05 28.22
CA GLU A 130 11.85 45.31 28.43
C GLU A 130 11.90 45.72 29.92
N ALA A 131 11.57 44.80 30.82
CA ALA A 131 11.60 45.07 32.26
C ALA A 131 13.00 45.47 32.74
N TYR A 132 14.06 44.77 32.32
CA TYR A 132 15.44 45.12 32.68
C TYR A 132 15.89 46.47 32.12
N THR A 133 15.52 46.80 30.88
CA THR A 133 15.92 48.08 30.27
C THR A 133 15.21 49.30 30.88
N GLN A 134 13.96 49.14 31.31
CA GLN A 134 13.20 50.21 31.99
C GLN A 134 13.71 50.46 33.41
N ASP A 135 14.23 49.44 34.10
CA ASP A 135 14.74 49.55 35.48
C ASP A 135 16.13 50.22 35.56
N ILE A 136 16.94 50.14 34.50
CA ILE A 136 18.33 50.66 34.47
C ILE A 136 18.41 52.08 33.84
N GLY A 137 17.37 52.54 33.14
CA GLY A 137 17.32 53.86 32.48
C GLY A 137 16.72 55.00 33.32
N GLY A 138 16.39 54.73 34.59
CA GLY A 138 15.73 55.66 35.49
C GLY A 138 16.67 56.41 36.45
N GLU A 139 17.66 57.14 35.92
CA GLU A 139 18.30 58.28 36.61
C GLU A 139 18.46 59.47 35.65
#